data_AF-A0A943GH36-F1
#
_entry.id   AF-A0A943GH36-F1
#
_cell.length_a   1.000
_cell.length_b   1.000
_cell.length_c   1.000
_cell.angle_alpha   90.00
_cell.angle_beta   90.00
_cell.angle_gamma   90.00
#
_symmetry.space_group_name_H-M   'P 1'
#
loop_
_entity.id
_entity.type
_entity.pdbx_description
1 polymer ?
#
loop_
_entity_poly.entity_id
_entity_poly.type
_entity_poly.pdbx_seq_one_letter_code
_entity_poly.pdbx_strand_id
1 'polypeptide(L)'
;MKRKILICLSLCAVLLMSCSTGNSDGSNKSTDDKTTISESENSSTGESTEKVSNEDNTEKISENVEGTVTIEQPIKEEETLPDDNEIADKNMSKKVKDYILLGQVEKPAAEQLKWNARFLEEVDIDSLYNEYVANGGNAVDVEAVAKYVTENAPISSNWQEMFKEEINSTYGEKISKVEYLEGDLYTAYVIKDGKEVPYVTVNARTGYFHG
;
A
#
# COMPACT_ATOMS: atom_id res chain seq x y z
N MET A 1 63.14 -10.84 -3.37
CA MET A 1 63.18 -10.15 -2.06
C MET A 1 61.93 -10.56 -1.28
N LYS A 2 62.10 -11.21 -0.12
CA LYS A 2 60.98 -11.68 0.72
C LYS A 2 60.63 -10.59 1.74
N ARG A 3 59.44 -10.01 1.67
CA ARG A 3 58.89 -9.17 2.75
C ARG A 3 57.87 -10.01 3.52
N LYS A 4 58.24 -10.38 4.75
CA LYS A 4 57.33 -10.97 5.72
C LYS A 4 56.54 -9.82 6.35
N ILE A 5 55.22 -9.83 6.19
CA ILE A 5 54.31 -8.99 6.97
C ILE A 5 53.65 -9.94 7.97
N LEU A 6 53.96 -9.71 9.24
CA LEU A 6 53.36 -10.30 10.43
C LEU A 6 52.59 -9.17 11.13
N ILE A 7 51.61 -9.54 11.99
CA ILE A 7 50.94 -8.73 13.05
C ILE A 7 49.57 -8.18 12.60
N CYS A 8 48.46 -8.34 13.31
CA CYS A 8 48.09 -9.12 14.50
C CYS A 8 46.55 -9.21 14.53
N LEU A 9 45.99 -10.41 14.73
CA LEU A 9 44.58 -10.59 15.08
C LEU A 9 44.37 -10.12 16.53
N SER A 10 43.58 -9.07 16.73
CA SER A 10 43.09 -8.67 18.05
C SER A 10 41.61 -9.07 18.18
N LEU A 11 41.38 -10.23 18.81
CA LEU A 11 40.07 -10.63 19.33
C LEU A 11 39.76 -9.80 20.57
N CYS A 12 38.69 -8.99 20.53
CA CYS A 12 38.06 -8.47 21.74
C CYS A 12 36.72 -9.18 21.94
N ALA A 13 36.73 -10.25 22.75
CA ALA A 13 35.52 -10.84 23.30
C ALA A 13 35.17 -10.09 24.59
N VAL A 14 34.10 -9.29 24.56
CA VAL A 14 33.50 -8.72 25.78
C VAL A 14 32.29 -9.58 26.14
N LEU A 15 32.44 -10.33 27.21
CA LEU A 15 31.36 -11.02 27.92
C LEU A 15 30.54 -9.98 28.67
N LEU A 16 29.21 -9.98 28.47
CA LEU A 16 28.27 -9.42 29.43
C LEU A 16 27.21 -10.49 29.74
N MET A 17 27.40 -11.19 30.85
CA MET A 17 26.31 -11.79 31.61
C MET A 17 25.79 -10.74 32.58
N SER A 18 24.47 -10.50 32.56
CA SER A 18 23.72 -10.04 33.73
C SER A 18 22.30 -10.58 33.66
N CYS A 19 21.97 -11.43 34.63
CA CYS A 19 20.62 -11.84 34.97
C CYS A 19 19.87 -10.68 35.62
N SER A 20 18.55 -10.57 35.39
CA SER A 20 17.60 -10.25 36.46
C SER A 20 16.15 -10.55 36.05
N THR A 21 15.65 -11.64 36.65
CA THR A 21 14.33 -11.89 37.26
C THR A 21 13.19 -10.89 37.07
N GLY A 22 11.98 -11.45 36.86
CA GLY A 22 10.72 -10.80 37.24
C GLY A 22 9.45 -11.49 36.73
N ASN A 23 9.08 -12.64 37.30
CA ASN A 23 7.72 -13.19 37.20
C ASN A 23 6.76 -12.28 37.98
N SER A 24 5.61 -11.94 37.42
CA SER A 24 4.45 -11.49 38.20
C SER A 24 3.16 -11.97 37.54
N ASP A 25 2.59 -13.01 38.16
CA ASP A 25 1.18 -13.39 38.05
C ASP A 25 0.31 -12.21 38.50
N GLY A 26 -0.77 -11.97 37.75
CA GLY A 26 -1.75 -10.92 38.04
C GLY A 26 -3.10 -11.27 37.41
N SER A 27 -3.78 -12.26 38.01
CA SER A 27 -5.19 -12.57 37.78
C SER A 27 -6.06 -11.32 37.93
N ASN A 28 -6.80 -10.96 36.88
CA ASN A 28 -8.00 -10.14 37.00
C ASN A 28 -9.21 -10.86 36.39
N LYS A 29 -10.04 -11.34 37.31
CA LYS A 29 -11.43 -11.77 37.14
C LYS A 29 -12.24 -10.60 36.57
N SER A 30 -12.70 -10.72 35.33
CA SER A 30 -13.72 -9.83 34.77
C SER A 30 -15.07 -10.48 34.97
N THR A 31 -15.93 -9.81 35.74
CA THR A 31 -17.35 -10.14 35.90
C THR A 31 -18.13 -9.66 34.69
N ASP A 32 -18.93 -10.57 34.13
CA ASP A 32 -19.97 -10.30 33.15
C ASP A 32 -21.05 -9.39 33.74
N ASP A 33 -21.45 -8.36 32.99
CA ASP A 33 -22.79 -7.78 33.07
C ASP A 33 -23.21 -7.35 31.65
N LYS A 34 -23.91 -8.25 30.96
CA LYS A 34 -24.56 -7.98 29.68
C LYS A 34 -26.04 -7.67 29.95
N THR A 35 -26.38 -6.39 29.94
CA THR A 35 -27.76 -5.91 29.97
C THR A 35 -28.47 -6.22 28.65
N THR A 36 -29.59 -6.90 28.77
CA THR A 36 -30.60 -7.21 27.76
C THR A 36 -31.21 -5.95 27.15
N ILE A 37 -31.28 -5.87 25.81
CA ILE A 37 -32.20 -4.96 25.12
C ILE A 37 -33.24 -5.82 24.41
N SER A 38 -34.48 -5.68 24.88
CA SER A 38 -35.68 -6.28 24.33
C SER A 38 -36.19 -5.48 23.13
N GLU A 39 -36.76 -6.23 22.20
CA GLU A 39 -37.56 -5.78 21.06
C GLU A 39 -38.78 -4.96 21.49
N SER A 40 -39.16 -3.99 20.66
CA SER A 40 -40.57 -3.61 20.51
C SER A 40 -40.79 -2.94 19.16
N GLU A 41 -41.50 -3.64 18.29
CA GLU A 41 -42.31 -3.05 17.23
C GLU A 41 -43.49 -2.29 17.85
N ASN A 42 -43.90 -1.14 17.28
CA ASN A 42 -45.30 -0.95 16.87
C ASN A 42 -45.51 0.32 16.01
N SER A 43 -46.20 0.09 14.90
CA SER A 43 -47.17 0.90 14.16
C SER A 43 -47.69 2.23 14.75
N SER A 44 -47.82 3.25 13.91
CA SER A 44 -49.11 3.96 13.73
C SER A 44 -49.16 4.79 12.44
N THR A 45 -50.22 4.51 11.68
CA THR A 45 -50.77 5.12 10.47
C THR A 45 -51.19 6.59 10.61
N GLY A 46 -51.00 7.37 9.55
CA GLY A 46 -51.69 8.64 9.30
C GLY A 46 -51.83 8.89 7.79
N GLU A 47 -53.05 8.71 7.27
CA GLU A 47 -53.45 8.75 5.86
C GLU A 47 -53.99 10.13 5.45
N SER A 48 -53.63 10.61 4.25
CA SER A 48 -54.52 11.36 3.34
C SER A 48 -53.90 11.46 1.94
N THR A 49 -54.44 10.64 1.03
CA THR A 49 -55.08 10.98 -0.26
C THR A 49 -54.63 12.26 -1.00
N GLU A 50 -54.53 12.35 -2.33
CA GLU A 50 -54.66 11.49 -3.52
C GLU A 50 -54.27 12.42 -4.69
N LYS A 51 -53.49 11.97 -5.69
CA LYS A 51 -53.92 12.03 -7.10
C LYS A 51 -53.01 11.20 -8.03
N VAL A 52 -53.65 10.17 -8.57
CA VAL A 52 -53.37 9.26 -9.70
C VAL A 52 -53.01 10.05 -10.98
N SER A 53 -52.11 9.61 -11.87
CA SER A 53 -52.37 8.54 -12.85
C SER A 53 -51.12 7.97 -13.55
N ASN A 54 -51.09 6.63 -13.62
CA ASN A 54 -50.36 5.81 -14.58
C ASN A 54 -50.84 6.07 -16.01
N GLU A 55 -49.96 5.89 -17.00
CA GLU A 55 -50.15 4.82 -18.01
C GLU A 55 -48.88 4.61 -18.86
N ASP A 56 -48.56 3.34 -18.98
CA ASP A 56 -47.48 2.70 -19.73
C ASP A 56 -47.97 2.49 -21.16
N ASN A 57 -47.22 2.94 -22.17
CA ASN A 57 -47.59 2.72 -23.57
C ASN A 57 -46.49 1.92 -24.29
N THR A 58 -46.82 0.65 -24.47
CA THR A 58 -46.23 -0.25 -25.43
C THR A 58 -46.80 0.06 -26.82
N GLU A 59 -45.96 0.34 -27.81
CA GLU A 59 -46.38 0.26 -29.22
C GLU A 59 -45.43 -0.64 -30.03
N LYS A 60 -46.02 -1.73 -30.51
CA LYS A 60 -45.58 -2.55 -31.64
C LYS A 60 -45.75 -1.75 -32.94
N ILE A 61 -44.76 -1.81 -33.83
CA ILE A 61 -44.97 -1.66 -35.27
C ILE A 61 -44.33 -2.85 -36.00
N SER A 62 -45.09 -3.39 -36.94
CA SER A 62 -44.95 -4.63 -37.71
C SER A 62 -44.08 -4.51 -38.98
N GLU A 63 -43.40 -5.63 -39.34
CA GLU A 63 -43.17 -6.29 -40.66
C GLU A 63 -43.25 -5.46 -41.98
N ASN A 64 -42.44 -5.63 -43.05
CA ASN A 64 -41.42 -6.58 -43.52
C ASN A 64 -40.79 -6.00 -44.82
N VAL A 65 -39.59 -6.46 -45.22
CA VAL A 65 -39.09 -6.80 -46.60
C VAL A 65 -37.61 -6.44 -46.88
N GLU A 66 -36.83 -7.52 -47.02
CA GLU A 66 -35.63 -7.81 -47.83
C GLU A 66 -34.36 -6.92 -47.82
N GLY A 67 -33.21 -7.60 -47.60
CA GLY A 67 -31.94 -7.24 -48.26
C GLY A 67 -30.66 -7.48 -47.47
N THR A 68 -30.27 -8.75 -47.28
CA THR A 68 -28.90 -9.27 -47.03
C THR A 68 -27.86 -8.37 -46.35
N VAL A 69 -27.54 -8.67 -45.07
CA VAL A 69 -26.27 -8.26 -44.44
C VAL A 69 -25.50 -9.52 -44.05
N THR A 70 -24.35 -9.70 -44.68
CA THR A 70 -23.38 -10.76 -44.41
C THR A 70 -22.92 -10.71 -42.95
N ILE A 71 -23.11 -11.80 -42.22
CA ILE A 71 -22.49 -11.99 -40.90
C ILE A 71 -21.10 -12.58 -41.15
N GLU A 72 -20.06 -11.75 -41.01
CA GLU A 72 -18.69 -12.24 -40.89
C GLU A 72 -18.48 -12.74 -39.45
N GLN A 73 -18.08 -14.01 -39.32
CA GLN A 73 -17.66 -14.62 -38.06
C GLN A 73 -16.35 -13.97 -37.58
N PRO A 74 -16.16 -13.73 -36.27
CA PRO A 74 -14.86 -13.32 -35.77
C PRO A 74 -13.89 -14.50 -35.87
N ILE A 75 -12.85 -14.31 -36.68
CA ILE A 75 -11.71 -15.21 -36.81
C ILE A 75 -10.99 -15.24 -35.46
N LYS A 76 -10.81 -16.45 -34.94
CA LYS A 76 -10.03 -16.76 -33.74
C LYS A 76 -8.55 -16.50 -34.09
N GLU A 77 -8.01 -15.38 -33.64
CA GLU A 77 -6.56 -15.14 -33.71
C GLU A 77 -5.85 -16.11 -32.76
N GLU A 78 -4.96 -16.90 -33.35
CA GLU A 78 -4.06 -17.83 -32.72
C GLU A 78 -2.97 -17.01 -32.01
N GLU A 79 -2.92 -17.08 -30.67
CA GLU A 79 -1.84 -16.49 -29.90
C GLU A 79 -0.51 -17.18 -30.25
N THR A 80 0.29 -16.51 -31.06
CA THR A 80 1.70 -16.84 -31.24
C THR A 80 2.46 -16.43 -29.98
N LEU A 81 3.07 -17.41 -29.31
CA LEU A 81 4.02 -17.18 -28.23
C LEU A 81 5.18 -16.31 -28.73
N PRO A 82 5.56 -15.23 -28.02
CA PRO A 82 6.70 -14.42 -28.45
C PRO A 82 8.02 -15.16 -28.25
N ASP A 83 8.86 -14.98 -29.26
CA ASP A 83 10.20 -15.49 -29.47
C ASP A 83 11.17 -15.07 -28.35
N ASP A 84 11.99 -16.02 -27.91
CA ASP A 84 12.87 -15.95 -26.74
C ASP A 84 14.22 -15.30 -27.13
N ASN A 85 14.18 -14.07 -27.64
CA ASN A 85 15.29 -13.10 -27.63
C ASN A 85 14.91 -11.79 -28.34
N GLU A 86 15.33 -10.67 -27.76
CA GLU A 86 15.35 -9.32 -28.34
C GLU A 86 14.09 -8.46 -28.11
N ILE A 87 13.97 -7.90 -26.90
CA ILE A 87 13.98 -6.45 -26.60
C ILE A 87 13.81 -6.32 -25.08
N ALA A 88 14.79 -5.71 -24.40
CA ALA A 88 14.66 -5.31 -23.01
C ALA A 88 13.34 -4.54 -22.83
N ASP A 89 12.47 -5.10 -22.01
CA ASP A 89 11.05 -4.77 -21.91
C ASP A 89 10.84 -3.28 -21.61
N LYS A 90 10.15 -2.59 -22.53
CA LYS A 90 9.99 -1.13 -22.55
C LYS A 90 8.99 -0.66 -21.47
N ASN A 91 9.42 -0.71 -20.21
CA ASN A 91 9.19 0.28 -19.14
C ASN A 91 9.28 -0.42 -17.76
N MET A 92 10.51 -0.64 -17.27
CA MET A 92 10.73 -1.22 -15.94
C MET A 92 10.10 -0.36 -14.83
N SER A 93 10.12 0.97 -14.96
CA SER A 93 9.47 1.88 -14.01
C SER A 93 7.99 1.55 -13.81
N LYS A 94 7.23 1.36 -14.89
CA LYS A 94 5.82 0.94 -14.81
C LYS A 94 5.67 -0.40 -14.11
N LYS A 95 6.47 -1.40 -14.49
CA LYS A 95 6.40 -2.74 -13.88
C LYS A 95 6.67 -2.70 -12.38
N VAL A 96 7.65 -1.91 -11.96
CA VAL A 96 7.97 -1.73 -10.54
C VAL A 96 6.83 -1.05 -9.79
N LYS A 97 6.24 0.02 -10.36
CA LYS A 97 5.07 0.68 -9.76
C LYS A 97 3.89 -0.28 -9.61
N ASP A 98 3.55 -1.00 -10.67
CA ASP A 98 2.46 -1.98 -10.68
C ASP A 98 2.74 -3.10 -9.65
N TYR A 99 3.98 -3.60 -9.60
CA TYR A 99 4.37 -4.60 -8.63
C TYR A 99 4.21 -4.11 -7.19
N ILE A 100 4.74 -2.93 -6.85
CA ILE A 100 4.67 -2.37 -5.50
C ILE A 100 3.21 -2.14 -5.07
N LEU A 101 2.40 -1.54 -5.93
CA LEU A 101 1.03 -1.14 -5.57
C LEU A 101 0.01 -2.28 -5.65
N LEU A 102 0.19 -3.24 -6.56
CA LEU A 102 -0.84 -4.23 -6.91
C LEU A 102 -0.34 -5.68 -6.97
N GLY A 103 0.97 -5.91 -7.19
CA GLY A 103 1.51 -7.23 -7.55
C GLY A 103 1.88 -8.16 -6.40
N GLN A 104 1.73 -7.74 -5.13
CA GLN A 104 2.24 -8.47 -3.96
C GLN A 104 1.16 -9.26 -3.19
N VAL A 105 0.02 -9.56 -3.83
CA VAL A 105 -1.17 -10.13 -3.15
C VAL A 105 -0.95 -11.49 -2.48
N GLU A 106 -0.03 -12.31 -3.00
CA GLU A 106 0.31 -13.62 -2.43
C GLU A 106 1.30 -13.52 -1.26
N LYS A 107 1.90 -12.35 -1.02
CA LYS A 107 2.86 -12.16 0.08
C LYS A 107 2.14 -11.80 1.37
N PRO A 108 2.59 -12.29 2.53
CA PRO A 108 2.13 -11.81 3.83
C PRO A 108 2.31 -10.30 3.95
N ALA A 109 1.40 -9.61 4.65
CA ALA A 109 1.44 -8.15 4.81
C ALA A 109 2.75 -7.60 5.42
N ALA A 110 3.49 -8.42 6.17
CA ALA A 110 4.79 -8.06 6.74
C ALA A 110 5.93 -8.06 5.70
N GLU A 111 5.78 -8.80 4.59
CA GLU A 111 6.78 -8.92 3.52
C GLU A 111 6.50 -7.99 2.34
N GLN A 112 5.34 -7.36 2.31
CA GLN A 112 4.97 -6.43 1.25
C GLN A 112 5.78 -5.13 1.34
N LEU A 113 6.29 -4.67 0.21
CA LEU A 113 6.84 -3.33 0.03
C LEU A 113 5.69 -2.33 0.09
N LYS A 114 5.72 -1.47 1.10
CA LYS A 114 4.61 -0.59 1.45
C LYS A 114 4.92 0.86 1.09
N TRP A 115 4.09 1.41 0.23
CA TRP A 115 4.24 2.75 -0.33
C TRP A 115 2.91 3.49 -0.36
N ASN A 116 2.96 4.80 -0.11
CA ASN A 116 1.90 5.70 -0.57
C ASN A 116 2.09 5.95 -2.08
N ALA A 117 1.01 5.90 -2.86
CA ALA A 117 1.09 6.01 -4.32
C ALA A 117 1.65 7.35 -4.80
N ARG A 118 1.31 8.47 -4.13
CA ARG A 118 1.83 9.80 -4.47
C ARG A 118 3.33 9.89 -4.21
N PHE A 119 3.82 9.29 -3.13
CA PHE A 119 5.25 9.21 -2.86
C PHE A 119 5.99 8.41 -3.92
N LEU A 120 5.44 7.27 -4.33
CA LEU A 120 6.06 6.43 -5.36
C LEU A 120 6.09 7.11 -6.74
N GLU A 121 5.11 7.98 -7.02
CA GLU A 121 5.04 8.70 -8.30
C GLU A 121 6.17 9.73 -8.45
N GLU A 122 6.63 10.32 -7.35
CA GLU A 122 7.74 11.29 -7.33
C GLU A 122 9.12 10.63 -7.48
N VAL A 123 9.20 9.30 -7.44
CA VAL A 123 10.48 8.57 -7.53
C VAL A 123 10.92 8.45 -8.99
N ASP A 124 12.16 8.87 -9.25
CA ASP A 124 12.85 8.58 -10.52
C ASP A 124 13.33 7.11 -10.53
N ILE A 125 12.39 6.21 -10.83
CA ILE A 125 12.65 4.77 -10.88
C ILE A 125 13.59 4.40 -12.02
N ASP A 126 13.58 5.14 -13.14
CA ASP A 126 14.47 4.85 -14.27
C ASP A 126 15.94 5.07 -13.89
N SER A 127 16.23 6.16 -13.17
CA SER A 127 17.59 6.40 -12.64
C SER A 127 18.02 5.31 -11.64
N LEU A 128 17.16 4.93 -10.70
CA LEU A 128 17.45 3.86 -9.73
C LEU A 128 17.63 2.49 -10.41
N TYR A 129 16.83 2.20 -11.43
CA TYR A 129 16.97 0.98 -12.22
C TYR A 129 18.31 0.94 -12.97
N ASN A 130 18.71 2.04 -13.59
CA ASN A 130 20.01 2.14 -14.26
C ASN A 130 21.18 1.93 -13.28
N GLU A 131 21.09 2.50 -12.07
CA GLU A 131 22.07 2.29 -11.02
C GLU A 131 22.13 0.83 -10.56
N TYR A 132 20.97 0.21 -10.33
CA TYR A 132 20.86 -1.20 -9.96
C TYR A 132 21.51 -2.12 -11.00
N VAL A 133 21.25 -1.90 -12.30
CA VAL A 133 21.86 -2.68 -13.38
C VAL A 133 23.36 -2.43 -13.49
N ALA A 134 23.80 -1.17 -13.36
CA ALA A 134 25.22 -0.82 -13.38
C ALA A 134 26.02 -1.49 -12.24
N ASN A 135 25.36 -1.73 -11.10
CA ASN A 135 25.92 -2.45 -9.97
C ASN A 135 25.83 -3.99 -10.08
N GLY A 136 25.44 -4.52 -11.25
CA GLY A 136 25.37 -5.95 -11.53
C GLY A 136 24.05 -6.62 -11.14
N GLY A 137 23.01 -5.82 -10.87
CA GLY A 137 21.66 -6.31 -10.61
C GLY A 137 21.02 -7.03 -11.80
N ASN A 138 20.10 -7.95 -11.52
CA ASN A 138 19.36 -8.67 -12.56
C ASN A 138 18.28 -7.76 -13.20
N ALA A 139 18.55 -7.29 -14.42
CA ALA A 139 17.73 -6.34 -15.17
C ALA A 139 16.29 -6.81 -15.47
N VAL A 140 15.98 -8.10 -15.35
CA VAL A 140 14.63 -8.62 -15.63
C VAL A 140 13.81 -8.98 -14.38
N ASP A 141 14.43 -8.92 -13.19
CA ASP A 141 13.77 -9.27 -11.92
C ASP A 141 13.07 -8.05 -11.31
N VAL A 142 11.76 -7.93 -11.59
CA VAL A 142 10.93 -6.82 -11.11
C VAL A 142 10.88 -6.74 -9.58
N GLU A 143 10.83 -7.88 -8.88
CA GLU A 143 10.79 -7.89 -7.41
C GLU A 143 12.11 -7.37 -6.84
N ALA A 144 13.25 -7.80 -7.39
CA ALA A 144 14.56 -7.32 -6.95
C ALA A 144 14.74 -5.82 -7.23
N VAL A 145 14.31 -5.33 -8.40
CA VAL A 145 14.34 -3.88 -8.70
C VAL A 145 13.42 -3.12 -7.75
N ALA A 146 12.21 -3.61 -7.47
CA ALA A 146 11.29 -2.95 -6.55
C ALA A 146 11.83 -2.85 -5.12
N LYS A 147 12.52 -3.89 -4.63
CA LYS A 147 13.25 -3.85 -3.34
C LYS A 147 14.35 -2.80 -3.37
N TYR A 148 15.17 -2.78 -4.42
CA TYR A 148 16.22 -1.80 -4.58
C TYR A 148 15.68 -0.36 -4.58
N VAL A 149 14.60 -0.11 -5.33
CA VAL A 149 13.90 1.18 -5.33
C VAL A 149 13.40 1.55 -3.94
N THR A 150 12.81 0.59 -3.21
CA THR A 150 12.31 0.83 -1.85
C THR A 150 13.41 1.22 -0.87
N GLU A 151 14.59 0.62 -1.00
CA GLU A 151 15.73 0.87 -0.11
C GLU A 151 16.51 2.14 -0.49
N ASN A 152 16.54 2.52 -1.76
CA ASN A 152 17.45 3.56 -2.28
C ASN A 152 16.76 4.82 -2.79
N ALA A 153 15.42 4.84 -2.96
CA ALA A 153 14.70 6.04 -3.40
C ALA A 153 14.98 7.22 -2.46
N PRO A 154 15.29 8.43 -2.95
CA PRO A 154 15.58 9.56 -2.08
C PRO A 154 14.36 9.95 -1.23
N ILE A 155 14.61 10.47 -0.02
CA ILE A 155 13.54 11.08 0.79
C ILE A 155 13.23 12.46 0.19
N SER A 156 12.01 12.64 -0.33
CA SER A 156 11.58 13.92 -0.91
C SER A 156 11.64 15.04 0.12
N SER A 157 12.17 16.21 -0.25
CA SER A 157 12.30 17.34 0.70
C SER A 157 10.97 17.86 1.24
N ASN A 158 9.87 17.63 0.51
CA ASN A 158 8.50 17.99 0.86
C ASN A 158 7.69 16.82 1.46
N TRP A 159 8.34 15.72 1.87
CA TRP A 159 7.63 14.52 2.36
C TRP A 159 6.63 14.83 3.49
N GLN A 160 6.98 15.74 4.42
CA GLN A 160 6.08 16.09 5.52
C GLN A 160 4.81 16.78 5.04
N GLU A 161 4.89 17.60 4.00
CA GLU A 161 3.74 18.30 3.43
C GLU A 161 2.80 17.28 2.77
N MET A 162 3.34 16.43 1.90
CA MET A 162 2.56 15.37 1.24
C MET A 162 1.88 14.44 2.26
N PHE A 163 2.60 14.04 3.31
CA PHE A 163 2.05 13.21 4.38
C PHE A 163 0.94 13.93 5.18
N LYS A 164 1.13 15.21 5.53
CA LYS A 164 0.10 15.98 6.27
C LYS A 164 -1.17 16.18 5.45
N GLU A 165 -1.03 16.42 4.15
CA GLU A 165 -2.14 16.51 3.21
C GLU A 165 -2.89 15.17 3.10
N GLU A 166 -2.16 14.06 3.01
CA GLU A 166 -2.72 12.71 2.97
C GLU A 166 -3.55 12.41 4.23
N ILE A 167 -2.98 12.65 5.42
CA ILE A 167 -3.68 12.42 6.69
C ILE A 167 -4.94 13.30 6.79
N ASN A 168 -4.85 14.57 6.39
CA ASN A 168 -5.98 15.48 6.45
C ASN A 168 -7.09 15.08 5.46
N SER A 169 -6.74 14.73 4.24
CA SER A 169 -7.71 14.34 3.21
C SER A 169 -8.37 12.99 3.49
N THR A 170 -7.62 12.04 4.05
CA THR A 170 -8.09 10.67 4.30
C THR A 170 -8.86 10.54 5.62
N TYR A 171 -8.40 11.21 6.68
CA TYR A 171 -8.95 11.03 8.04
C TYR A 171 -9.55 12.31 8.64
N GLY A 172 -9.40 13.47 8.00
CA GLY A 172 -9.83 14.76 8.55
C GLY A 172 -8.95 15.26 9.69
N GLU A 173 -7.85 14.58 10.00
CA GLU A 173 -6.97 14.95 11.10
C GLU A 173 -5.98 16.04 10.70
N LYS A 174 -5.59 16.87 11.67
CA LYS A 174 -4.52 17.84 11.50
C LYS A 174 -3.33 17.44 12.36
N ILE A 175 -2.22 17.13 11.70
CA ILE A 175 -0.96 16.83 12.39
C ILE A 175 -0.46 18.08 13.13
N SER A 176 -0.22 17.95 14.44
CA SER A 176 0.33 19.02 15.29
C SER A 176 1.85 19.08 15.22
N LYS A 177 2.51 17.92 15.23
CA LYS A 177 3.97 17.79 15.08
C LYS A 177 4.34 16.43 14.50
N VAL A 178 5.59 16.34 14.05
CA VAL A 178 6.23 15.11 13.58
C VAL A 178 7.57 15.00 14.29
N GLU A 179 7.80 13.89 15.00
CA GLU A 179 9.02 13.64 15.76
C GLU A 179 9.79 12.47 15.16
N TYR A 180 11.10 12.62 15.07
CA TYR A 180 11.99 11.57 14.57
C TYR A 180 12.03 10.38 15.53
N LEU A 181 11.99 9.16 14.98
CA LEU A 181 12.24 7.93 15.72
C LEU A 181 13.62 7.35 15.39
N GLU A 182 13.70 6.59 14.31
CA GLU A 182 14.89 5.89 13.86
C GLU A 182 14.84 5.63 12.36
N GLY A 183 16.01 5.53 11.72
CA GLY A 183 16.10 5.34 10.27
C GLY A 183 15.33 6.42 9.52
N ASP A 184 14.32 6.02 8.75
CA ASP A 184 13.42 6.91 8.01
C ASP A 184 12.05 7.07 8.70
N LEU A 185 11.90 6.60 9.94
CA LEU A 185 10.63 6.57 10.67
C LEU A 185 10.43 7.80 11.54
N TYR A 186 9.18 8.28 11.56
CA TYR A 186 8.74 9.42 12.37
C TYR A 186 7.37 9.13 13.00
N THR A 187 7.13 9.61 14.21
CA THR A 187 5.79 9.62 14.81
C THR A 187 5.11 10.96 14.56
N ALA A 188 3.90 10.91 14.03
CA ALA A 188 3.04 12.07 13.87
C ALA A 188 2.04 12.14 15.02
N TYR A 189 1.75 13.36 15.47
CA TYR A 189 0.86 13.64 16.58
C TYR A 189 -0.34 14.46 16.12
N VAL A 190 -1.45 14.30 16.83
CA VAL A 190 -2.68 15.10 16.63
C VAL A 190 -3.18 15.62 17.97
N ILE A 191 -4.06 16.62 17.95
CA ILE A 191 -4.72 17.12 19.15
C ILE A 191 -6.07 16.41 19.32
N LYS A 192 -6.22 15.62 20.38
CA LYS A 192 -7.49 15.00 20.82
C LYS A 192 -7.87 15.51 22.20
N ASP A 193 -9.09 16.01 22.35
CA ASP A 193 -9.61 16.53 23.62
C ASP A 193 -8.67 17.55 24.31
N GLY A 194 -8.05 18.41 23.50
CA GLY A 194 -7.10 19.43 23.97
C GLY A 194 -5.71 18.90 24.35
N LYS A 195 -5.42 17.62 24.11
CA LYS A 195 -4.13 16.99 24.40
C LYS A 195 -3.45 16.54 23.11
N GLU A 196 -2.14 16.75 23.04
CA GLU A 196 -1.31 16.20 21.98
C GLU A 196 -1.04 14.71 22.24
N VAL A 197 -1.40 13.85 21.29
CA VAL A 197 -1.26 12.39 21.41
C VAL A 197 -0.61 11.81 20.14
N PRO A 198 0.18 10.73 20.25
CA PRO A 198 0.71 10.04 19.07
C PRO A 198 -0.45 9.46 18.26
N TYR A 199 -0.33 9.52 16.94
CA TYR A 199 -1.39 9.10 16.02
C TYR A 199 -0.95 7.98 15.09
N VAL A 200 0.08 8.24 14.28
CA VAL A 200 0.62 7.26 13.34
C VAL A 200 2.13 7.35 13.30
N THR A 201 2.79 6.25 12.93
CA THR A 201 4.18 6.22 12.51
C THR A 201 4.23 6.21 10.99
N VAL A 202 5.09 7.04 10.40
CA VAL A 202 5.27 7.18 8.95
C VAL A 202 6.73 6.95 8.56
N ASN A 203 6.94 6.28 7.44
CA ASN A 203 8.23 6.22 6.76
C ASN A 203 8.37 7.43 5.82
N ALA A 204 9.35 8.29 6.05
CA ALA A 204 9.56 9.51 5.27
C ALA A 204 9.94 9.25 3.81
N ARG A 205 10.52 8.08 3.49
CA ARG A 205 10.90 7.69 2.13
C ARG A 205 9.69 7.20 1.34
N THR A 206 8.91 6.28 1.90
CA THR A 206 7.82 5.63 1.17
C THR A 206 6.46 6.28 1.38
N GLY A 207 6.35 7.19 2.35
CA GLY A 207 5.09 7.83 2.76
C GLY A 207 4.09 6.87 3.39
N TYR A 208 4.43 5.58 3.51
CA TYR A 208 3.57 4.61 4.18
C TYR A 208 3.52 4.89 5.68
N PHE A 209 2.33 4.78 6.26
CA PHE A 209 2.11 4.96 7.68
C PHE A 209 1.20 3.88 8.28
N HIS A 210 1.31 3.70 9.59
CA HIS A 210 0.43 2.84 10.39
C HIS A 210 0.29 3.41 11.81
N GLY A 211 -0.83 3.17 12.48
CA GLY A 211 -1.10 3.64 13.84
C GLY A 211 -2.36 3.02 14.41
#